data_AF-A0A358HVG8-F1
#
_entry.id   AF-A0A358HVG8-F1
#
_cell.length_a   1.000
_cell.length_b   1.000
_cell.length_c   1.000
_cell.angle_alpha   90.00
_cell.angle_beta   90.00
_cell.angle_gamma   90.00
#
_symmetry.space_group_name_H-M   'P 1'
#
loop_
_entity.id
_entity.type
_entity.pdbx_description
1 polymer ?
#
loop_
_entity_poly.entity_id
_entity_poly.type
_entity_poly.pdbx_seq_one_letter_code
_entity_poly.pdbx_strand_id
1 'polypeptide(L)' 'MSDQRHVISRKDYKEPDFFVEKVELVFDLEREVTNVKSRLFIHANPARGTGVDDEVFLHGEDMKLVS' A
#
# COMPACT_ATOMS: atom_id res chain seq x y z
N MET A 1 -15.10 -11.63 -1.99
CA MET A 1 -15.32 -10.20 -2.32
C MET A 1 -15.00 -10.06 -3.80
N SER A 2 -15.92 -9.51 -4.59
CA SER A 2 -15.94 -9.65 -6.06
C SER A 2 -14.66 -9.12 -6.74
N ASP A 3 -14.01 -9.95 -7.55
CA ASP A 3 -12.90 -9.61 -8.46
C ASP A 3 -13.41 -8.79 -9.66
N GLN A 4 -14.00 -7.64 -9.37
CA GLN A 4 -14.50 -6.75 -10.40
C GLN A 4 -13.43 -5.70 -10.69
N ARG A 5 -12.63 -5.95 -11.73
CA ARG A 5 -11.66 -4.98 -12.22
C ARG A 5 -12.35 -3.65 -12.53
N HIS A 6 -12.03 -2.62 -11.76
CA HIS A 6 -12.51 -1.27 -12.02
C HIS A 6 -11.72 -0.66 -13.19
N VAL A 7 -12.42 0.04 -14.08
CA VAL A 7 -11.78 0.75 -15.19
C VAL A 7 -11.00 1.93 -14.62
N ILE A 8 -9.68 1.92 -14.80
CA ILE A 8 -8.81 3.05 -14.43
C ILE A 8 -8.66 3.95 -15.65
N SER A 9 -9.02 5.24 -15.52
CA SER A 9 -8.89 6.23 -16.58
C SER A 9 -7.84 7.28 -16.23
N ARG A 10 -7.10 7.76 -17.24
CA ARG A 10 -6.10 8.84 -17.06
C ARG A 10 -6.67 10.10 -16.42
N LYS A 11 -7.94 10.42 -16.71
CA LYS A 11 -8.62 11.63 -16.20
C LYS A 11 -8.94 11.55 -14.69
N ASP A 12 -8.93 10.35 -14.12
CA ASP A 12 -9.29 10.10 -12.72
C ASP A 12 -8.04 10.02 -11.82
N TYR A 13 -6.85 10.32 -12.37
CA TYR A 13 -5.62 10.38 -11.60
C TYR A 13 -5.71 11.46 -10.51
N LYS A 14 -5.42 11.06 -9.28
CA LYS A 14 -5.20 11.94 -8.13
C LYS A 14 -3.82 11.60 -7.54
N GLU A 15 -3.08 12.60 -7.09
CA GLU A 15 -1.88 12.37 -6.29
C GLU A 15 -2.23 11.56 -5.03
N PRO A 16 -1.35 10.66 -4.57
CA PRO A 16 -1.59 9.89 -3.36
C PRO A 16 -1.53 10.82 -2.13
N ASP A 17 -2.34 10.52 -1.13
CA ASP A 17 -2.40 11.29 0.12
C ASP A 17 -1.18 11.04 1.04
N PHE A 18 -0.45 9.95 0.79
CA PHE A 18 0.76 9.57 1.51
C PHE A 18 1.83 9.07 0.54
N PHE A 19 3.10 9.36 0.85
CA PHE A 19 4.25 8.86 0.12
C PHE A 19 5.01 7.83 0.95
N VAL A 20 5.54 6.82 0.27
CA VAL A 20 6.54 5.89 0.82
C VAL A 20 7.92 6.39 0.39
N GLU A 21 8.67 6.92 1.33
CA GLU A 21 10.01 7.47 1.08
C GLU A 21 11.08 6.37 1.00
N LYS A 22 10.92 5.35 1.83
CA LYS A 22 11.87 4.24 1.93
C LYS A 22 11.12 2.95 2.24
N VAL A 23 11.62 1.87 1.66
CA VAL A 23 11.15 0.51 1.91
C VAL A 23 12.33 -0.33 2.38
N GLU A 24 12.18 -1.00 3.51
CA GLU A 24 13.09 -2.05 3.94
C GLU A 24 12.35 -3.39 3.86
N LEU A 25 12.93 -4.34 3.11
CA LEU A 25 12.36 -5.67 2.91
C LEU A 25 13.32 -6.73 3.45
N VAL A 26 12.76 -7.69 4.18
CA VAL A 26 13.44 -8.93 4.55
C VAL A 26 12.61 -10.08 4.04
N PHE A 27 13.23 -10.92 3.21
CA PHE A 27 12.64 -12.13 2.67
C PHE A 27 13.20 -13.33 3.42
N ASP A 28 12.31 -14.09 4.03
CA ASP A 28 12.60 -15.39 4.62
C ASP A 28 12.06 -16.47 3.68
N LEU A 29 12.99 -17.07 2.92
CA LEU A 29 12.69 -17.94 1.80
C LEU A 29 12.66 -19.40 2.28
N GLU A 30 11.46 -19.93 2.45
CA GLU A 30 11.24 -21.36 2.65
C GLU A 30 10.61 -21.98 1.39
N ARG A 31 10.72 -23.30 1.26
CA ARG A 31 10.27 -24.03 0.07
C ARG A 31 8.76 -23.91 -0.17
N GLU A 32 7.98 -23.90 0.90
CA GLU A 32 6.51 -23.92 0.84
C GLU A 32 5.90 -22.52 0.90
N VAL A 33 6.50 -21.62 1.67
CA VAL A 33 5.98 -20.26 1.91
C VAL A 33 7.13 -19.28 2.08
N THR A 34 7.09 -18.16 1.38
CA THR A 34 8.01 -17.04 1.66
C THR A 34 7.36 -16.08 2.64
N ASN A 35 8.02 -15.79 3.76
CA ASN A 35 7.60 -14.72 4.66
C ASN A 35 8.28 -13.42 4.26
N VAL A 36 7.49 -12.35 4.12
CA VAL A 36 8.01 -11.01 3.77
C VAL A 36 7.75 -10.09 4.96
N LYS A 37 8.83 -9.54 5.52
CA LYS A 37 8.74 -8.44 6.49
C LYS A 37 9.03 -7.14 5.76
N SER A 38 8.11 -6.19 5.86
CA SER A 38 8.26 -4.87 5.26
C SER A 38 8.20 -3.78 6.33
N ARG A 39 9.14 -2.85 6.30
CA ARG A 39 9.07 -1.59 7.04
C ARG A 39 8.99 -0.46 6.04
N LEU A 40 7.86 0.24 6.05
CA LEU A 40 7.57 1.39 5.21
C LEU A 40 7.81 2.68 5.99
N PHE A 41 8.59 3.60 5.42
CA PHE A 41 8.77 4.94 5.95
C PHE A 41 7.80 5.85 5.20
N ILE A 42 6.68 6.17 5.85
CA ILE A 42 5.55 6.87 5.24
C ILE A 42 5.46 8.29 5.79
N HIS A 43 5.24 9.25 4.91
CA HIS A 43 4.91 10.62 5.28
C HIS A 43 3.69 11.14 4.49
N ALA A 44 2.99 12.11 5.08
CA ALA A 44 1.87 12.79 4.47
C ALA A 44 2.30 13.54 3.20
N ASN A 45 1.55 13.41 2.09
CA ASN A 45 1.70 14.34 0.98
C ASN A 45 1.21 15.73 1.45
N PRO A 46 2.02 16.80 1.40
CA PRO A 46 1.57 18.15 1.77
C PRO A 46 0.39 18.67 0.95
N ALA A 47 0.14 18.10 -0.24
CA ALA A 47 -1.00 18.42 -1.08
C ALA A 47 -2.30 17.74 -0.60
N ARG A 48 -2.25 16.78 0.32
CA ARG A 48 -3.45 16.25 0.96
C ARG A 48 -4.03 17.37 1.83
N GLY A 49 -5.22 17.85 1.50
CA GLY A 49 -5.92 18.84 2.33
C GLY A 49 -6.14 18.33 3.76
N THR A 50 -6.40 19.21 4.71
CA THR A 50 -6.73 18.81 6.08
C THR A 50 -8.20 18.35 6.16
N GLY A 51 -8.45 17.08 6.45
CA GLY A 51 -9.80 16.49 6.48
C GLY A 51 -9.83 15.02 6.89
N VAL A 52 -11.05 14.50 7.12
CA VAL A 52 -11.44 13.28 7.88
C VAL A 52 -10.84 11.95 7.38
N ASP A 53 -10.15 11.93 6.23
CA ASP A 53 -9.55 10.72 5.65
C ASP A 53 -8.04 10.64 5.94
N ASP A 54 -7.66 10.65 7.22
CA ASP A 54 -6.27 10.47 7.68
C ASP A 54 -5.82 8.99 7.69
N GLU A 55 -6.58 8.09 7.06
CA GLU A 55 -6.28 6.67 6.98
C GLU A 55 -5.22 6.37 5.91
N VAL A 56 -4.23 5.56 6.26
CA VAL A 56 -3.24 5.05 5.30
C VAL A 56 -3.83 3.82 4.61
N PHE A 57 -4.17 3.96 3.33
CA PHE A 57 -4.64 2.85 2.51
C PHE A 57 -3.47 2.13 1.83
N LEU A 58 -3.28 0.84 2.12
CA LEU A 58 -2.25 -0.01 1.52
C LEU A 58 -2.88 -1.13 0.70
N HIS A 59 -2.47 -1.26 -0.55
CA HIS A 59 -2.87 -2.37 -1.40
C HIS A 59 -2.18 -3.67 -0.99
N GLY A 60 -2.91 -4.78 -1.05
CA GLY A 60 -2.37 -6.13 -0.84
C GLY A 60 -3.32 -7.19 -1.39
N GLU A 61 -2.78 -8.18 -2.09
CA GLU A 61 -3.52 -9.28 -2.73
C GLU A 61 -2.85 -10.61 -2.42
N ASP A 62 -3.66 -11.65 -2.16
CA ASP A 62 -3.21 -13.03 -1.89
C ASP A 62 -2.11 -13.18 -0.82
N MET A 63 -2.17 -12.31 0.21
CA MET A 63 -1.26 -12.34 1.36
C MET A 63 -1.98 -12.73 2.64
N LYS A 64 -1.26 -13.40 3.54
CA LYS A 64 -1.69 -13.61 4.92
C LYS A 64 -0.96 -12.61 5.82
N LEU A 65 -1.69 -11.67 6.40
CA LEU A 65 -1.15 -10.75 7.38
C LEU A 65 -0.78 -11.50 8.67
N VAL A 66 0.44 -11.30 9.15
CA VAL A 66 0.96 -11.94 10.37
C VAL A 66 0.97 -10.96 11.55
N SER A 67 1.47 -9.73 11.33
CA SER A 67 1.64 -8.69 12.34
C SER A 67 1.77 -7.31 11.73
#